data_AF-A0AB38A445-F1
#
_entry.id   AF-A0AB38A445-F1
#
_cell.length_a   1.000
_cell.length_b   1.000
_cell.length_c   1.000
_cell.angle_alpha   90.00
_cell.angle_beta   90.00
_cell.angle_gamma   90.00
#
_symmetry.space_group_name_H-M   'P 1'
#
loop_
_entity.id
_entity.type
_entity.pdbx_description
1 polymer ?
#
loop_
_entity_poly.entity_id
_entity_poly.type
_entity_poly.pdbx_seq_one_letter_code
_entity_poly.pdbx_strand_id
1 'polypeptide(L)'
;MLNVSEVLNMLEKEGLTSSRQVVLRWIRQGDLPAVQESRKTGYQIEQSDLADFIARKKEADASTESDEQTTDDYQAGYQAAIKDLLEKAVVSGSGDLFLFRKNASIPIHLADFKEMAARNFSTG
;
A
#
# COMPACT_ATOMS: atom_id res chain seq x y z
N MET A 1 20.05 -25.72 3.53
CA MET A 1 19.63 -24.47 2.86
C MET A 1 18.26 -24.67 2.23
N LEU A 2 17.45 -23.62 2.21
CA LEU A 2 16.07 -23.62 1.74
C LEU A 2 15.94 -22.84 0.44
N ASN A 3 15.06 -23.28 -0.45
CA ASN A 3 14.73 -22.51 -1.64
C ASN A 3 13.68 -21.43 -1.35
N VAL A 4 13.53 -20.45 -2.26
CA VAL A 4 12.56 -19.35 -2.12
C VAL A 4 11.12 -19.83 -1.95
N SER A 5 10.74 -20.95 -2.56
CA SER A 5 9.38 -21.50 -2.47
C SER A 5 9.10 -22.13 -1.11
N GLU A 6 10.07 -22.84 -0.54
CA GLU A 6 10.01 -23.39 0.82
C GLU A 6 9.96 -22.28 1.86
N VAL A 7 10.79 -21.25 1.68
CA VAL A 7 10.77 -20.05 2.51
C VAL A 7 9.41 -19.37 2.46
N LEU A 8 8.82 -19.22 1.26
CA LEU A 8 7.49 -18.64 1.10
C LEU A 8 6.43 -19.43 1.87
N ASN A 9 6.43 -20.76 1.74
CA ASN A 9 5.47 -21.61 2.45
C ASN A 9 5.60 -21.50 3.97
N MET A 10 6.81 -21.29 4.50
CA MET A 10 7.00 -21.08 5.93
C MET A 10 6.56 -19.69 6.37
N LEU A 11 6.90 -18.65 5.62
CA LEU A 11 6.48 -17.28 5.89
C LEU A 11 4.95 -17.12 5.82
N GLU A 12 4.29 -17.88 4.94
CA GLU A 12 2.83 -17.91 4.84
C GLU A 12 2.19 -18.56 6.06
N LYS A 13 2.76 -19.68 6.56
CA LYS A 13 2.29 -20.33 7.80
C LYS A 13 2.43 -19.42 9.03
N GLU A 14 3.46 -18.60 9.05
CA GLU A 14 3.69 -17.60 10.10
C GLU A 14 2.85 -16.34 9.93
N GLY A 15 2.04 -16.24 8.86
CA GLY A 15 1.16 -15.09 8.59
C GLY A 15 1.88 -13.84 8.10
N LEU A 16 3.17 -13.92 7.73
CA LEU A 16 3.98 -12.77 7.35
C LEU A 16 3.75 -12.34 5.89
N THR A 17 3.81 -13.29 4.94
CA THR A 17 3.57 -12.99 3.53
C THR A 17 3.21 -14.24 2.73
N SER A 18 2.31 -14.07 1.76
CA SER A 18 1.99 -15.06 0.72
C SER A 18 2.58 -14.69 -0.65
N SER A 19 3.34 -13.59 -0.74
CA SER A 19 3.86 -13.10 -2.02
C SER A 19 5.34 -13.41 -2.22
N ARG A 20 5.64 -14.21 -3.25
CA ARG A 20 7.01 -14.50 -3.68
C ARG A 20 7.81 -13.23 -4.03
N GLN A 21 7.15 -12.21 -4.59
CA GLN A 21 7.81 -10.96 -4.96
C GLN A 21 8.30 -10.19 -3.74
N VAL A 22 7.58 -10.27 -2.62
CA VAL A 22 7.97 -9.65 -1.35
C VAL A 22 9.21 -10.33 -0.79
N VAL A 23 9.25 -11.66 -0.80
CA VAL A 23 10.45 -12.43 -0.36
C VAL A 23 11.67 -12.05 -1.20
N LEU A 24 11.53 -11.98 -2.52
CA LEU A 24 12.62 -11.55 -3.40
C LEU A 24 13.06 -10.10 -3.15
N ARG A 25 12.12 -9.21 -2.79
CA ARG A 25 12.43 -7.83 -2.44
C ARG A 25 13.30 -7.78 -1.18
N TRP A 26 12.95 -8.52 -0.12
CA TRP A 26 13.75 -8.57 1.11
C TRP A 26 15.15 -9.12 0.88
N ILE A 27 15.28 -10.13 0.04
CA ILE A 27 16.59 -10.66 -0.37
C ILE A 27 17.42 -9.57 -1.07
N ARG A 28 16.82 -8.81 -1.99
CA ARG A 28 17.51 -7.72 -2.71
C ARG A 28 17.85 -6.53 -1.82
N GLN A 29 17.03 -6.27 -0.80
CA GLN A 29 17.27 -5.22 0.19
C GLN A 29 18.36 -5.61 1.20
N GLY A 30 18.67 -6.90 1.31
CA GLY A 30 19.62 -7.43 2.29
C GLY A 30 18.99 -7.73 3.65
N ASP A 31 17.67 -7.58 3.79
CA ASP A 31 16.95 -7.88 5.03
C ASP A 31 16.92 -9.39 5.31
N LEU A 32 16.87 -10.19 4.24
CA LEU A 32 16.92 -11.65 4.30
C LEU A 32 18.20 -12.14 3.61
N PRO A 33 19.21 -12.57 4.38
CA PRO A 33 20.45 -13.09 3.82
C PRO A 33 20.16 -14.30 2.92
N ALA A 34 20.61 -14.23 1.68
CA ALA A 34 20.49 -15.34 0.74
C ALA A 34 21.75 -15.47 -0.11
N VAL A 35 22.15 -16.71 -0.34
CA VAL A 35 23.27 -17.06 -1.22
C VAL A 35 22.70 -17.53 -2.55
N GLN A 36 23.21 -16.97 -3.64
CA GLN A 36 22.89 -17.44 -4.99
C GLN A 36 24.08 -18.19 -5.56
N GLU A 37 24.05 -19.52 -5.48
CA GLU A 37 25.12 -20.37 -6.03
C GLU A 37 25.15 -20.34 -7.56
N SER A 38 23.98 -20.34 -8.20
CA SER A 38 23.88 -20.26 -9.65
C SER A 38 22.54 -19.65 -10.09
N ARG A 39 22.48 -19.17 -11.33
CA ARG A 39 21.22 -18.69 -11.92
C ARG A 39 20.15 -19.79 -12.04
N LYS A 40 20.56 -21.07 -12.15
CA LYS A 40 19.64 -22.21 -12.27
C LYS A 40 19.06 -22.63 -10.93
N THR A 41 19.87 -22.63 -9.87
CA THR A 41 19.44 -22.97 -8.52
C THR A 41 18.70 -21.82 -7.83
N GLY A 42 19.02 -20.58 -8.20
CA GLY A 42 18.37 -19.40 -7.63
C GLY A 42 18.89 -19.07 -6.23
N TYR A 43 18.13 -18.28 -5.49
CA TYR A 43 18.47 -17.90 -4.12
C TYR A 43 18.21 -19.04 -3.15
N GLN A 44 19.16 -19.26 -2.26
CA GLN A 44 19.08 -20.18 -1.14
C GLN A 44 19.29 -19.44 0.18
N ILE A 45 18.52 -19.81 1.20
CA ILE A 45 18.49 -19.14 2.50
C ILE A 45 18.80 -20.17 3.58
N GLU A 46 19.58 -19.79 4.60
CA GLU A 46 19.80 -20.65 5.76
C GLU A 46 18.58 -20.67 6.69
N GLN A 47 18.36 -21.81 7.37
CA GLN A 47 17.24 -21.95 8.30
C GLN A 47 17.39 -21.03 9.53
N SER A 48 18.61 -20.86 10.02
CA SER A 48 18.96 -19.92 11.09
C SER A 48 18.59 -18.49 10.71
N ASP A 49 19.06 -18.01 9.56
CA ASP A 49 18.80 -16.66 9.08
C ASP A 49 17.30 -16.38 8.89
N LEU A 50 16.54 -17.39 8.41
CA LEU A 50 15.10 -17.27 8.27
C LEU A 50 14.41 -17.18 9.63
N ALA A 51 14.81 -18.00 10.61
CA ALA A 51 14.24 -17.97 11.95
C ALA A 51 14.49 -16.61 12.63
N ASP A 52 15.72 -16.09 12.53
CA ASP A 52 16.08 -14.77 13.04
C ASP A 52 15.27 -13.66 12.36
N PHE A 53 15.07 -13.75 11.04
CA PHE A 53 14.26 -12.81 10.30
C PHE A 53 12.79 -12.82 10.76
N ILE A 54 12.20 -14.01 10.96
CA ILE A 54 10.83 -14.16 11.45
C ILE A 54 10.68 -13.57 12.85
N ALA A 55 11.63 -13.85 13.74
CA ALA A 55 11.62 -13.31 15.11
C ALA A 55 11.66 -11.77 15.08
N ARG A 56 12.59 -11.18 14.31
CA ARG A 56 12.69 -9.72 14.13
C ARG A 56 11.41 -9.09 13.57
N LYS A 57 10.75 -9.75 12.62
CA LYS A 57 9.49 -9.24 12.05
C LYS A 57 8.36 -9.23 13.06
N LYS A 58 8.22 -10.30 13.85
CA LYS A 58 7.21 -10.35 14.92
C LYS A 58 7.45 -9.30 16.01
N GLU A 59 8.71 -9.04 16.36
CA GLU A 59 9.06 -7.96 17.30
C GLU A 59 8.76 -6.57 16.75
N ALA A 60 9.02 -6.34 15.46
CA ALA A 60 8.70 -5.08 14.80
C ALA A 60 7.18 -4.84 14.72
N ASP A 61 6.39 -5.86 14.40
CA ASP A 61 4.94 -5.75 14.38
C ASP A 61 4.38 -5.48 15.79
N ALA A 62 4.93 -6.12 16.83
CA ALA A 62 4.59 -5.83 18.23
C ALA A 62 4.97 -4.41 18.68
N SER A 63 5.96 -3.79 18.06
CA SER A 63 6.38 -2.41 18.35
C SER A 63 5.56 -1.36 17.59
N THR A 64 4.89 -1.76 16.50
CA THR A 64 4.14 -0.87 15.60
C THR A 64 2.68 -0.65 16.05
N GLU A 65 2.25 -1.24 17.18
CA GLU A 65 0.96 -0.92 17.82
C GLU A 65 0.89 0.52 18.39
N SER A 66 1.94 1.34 18.21
CA SER A 66 2.01 2.72 18.72
C SER A 66 1.91 3.82 17.66
N ASP A 67 1.79 3.50 16.36
CA ASP A 67 1.76 4.48 15.26
C ASP A 67 0.36 4.75 14.66
N GLU A 68 -0.72 4.41 15.37
CA GLU A 68 -2.10 4.81 15.03
C GLU A 68 -2.39 6.32 15.21
N GLN A 69 -1.37 7.17 15.38
CA GLN A 69 -1.55 8.62 15.45
C GLN A 69 -1.51 9.34 14.09
N THR A 70 -1.15 8.65 12.99
CA THR A 70 -1.08 9.28 11.65
C THR A 70 -2.38 9.27 10.86
N THR A 71 -3.40 8.54 11.33
CA THR A 71 -4.70 8.41 10.65
C THR A 71 -5.59 9.65 10.85
N ASP A 72 -5.55 10.25 12.03
CA ASP A 72 -6.42 11.40 12.38
C ASP A 72 -6.02 12.68 11.63
N ASP A 73 -4.71 12.98 11.55
CA ASP A 73 -4.21 14.18 10.86
C ASP A 73 -4.45 14.11 9.34
N TYR A 74 -4.28 12.93 8.74
CA TYR A 74 -4.57 12.72 7.32
C TYR A 74 -6.07 12.88 7.03
N GLN A 75 -6.93 12.32 7.88
CA GLN A 75 -8.37 12.42 7.73
C GLN A 75 -8.87 13.86 7.91
N ALA A 76 -8.32 14.59 8.89
CA ALA A 76 -8.63 15.99 9.12
C ALA A 76 -8.21 16.88 7.93
N GLY A 77 -6.99 16.68 7.40
CA GLY A 77 -6.50 17.39 6.23
C GLY A 77 -7.35 17.15 4.99
N TYR A 78 -7.77 15.91 4.75
CA TYR A 78 -8.66 15.54 3.64
C TYR A 78 -10.04 16.20 3.75
N GLN A 79 -10.63 16.20 4.95
CA GLN A 79 -11.93 16.84 5.18
C GLN A 79 -11.85 18.37 5.01
N ALA A 80 -10.77 19.01 5.47
CA ALA A 80 -10.55 20.43 5.29
C ALA A 80 -10.42 20.82 3.82
N ALA A 81 -9.67 20.05 3.03
CA ALA A 81 -9.52 20.28 1.59
C ALA A 81 -10.85 20.13 0.82
N ILE A 82 -11.68 19.14 1.18
CA ILE A 82 -13.02 18.99 0.60
C ILE A 82 -13.90 20.20 0.94
N LYS A 83 -13.85 20.68 2.17
CA LYS A 83 -14.66 21.82 2.61
C LYS A 83 -14.28 23.11 1.86
N ASP A 84 -12.99 23.39 1.73
CA ASP A 84 -12.49 24.55 0.97
C ASP A 84 -12.90 24.49 -0.51
N LEU A 85 -12.83 23.30 -1.12
CA LEU A 85 -13.25 23.10 -2.50
C LEU A 85 -14.76 23.32 -2.68
N LEU A 86 -15.58 22.86 -1.73
CA LEU A 86 -17.03 23.09 -1.73
C LEU A 86 -17.38 24.56 -1.52
N GLU A 87 -16.69 25.26 -0.62
CA GLU A 87 -16.92 26.68 -0.35
C GLU A 87 -16.58 27.55 -1.57
N LYS A 88 -15.44 27.28 -2.23
CA LYS A 88 -15.07 27.93 -3.50
C LYS A 88 -16.10 27.67 -4.61
N ALA A 89 -16.67 26.47 -4.68
CA ALA A 89 -17.70 26.14 -5.65
C ALA A 89 -19.02 26.87 -5.40
N VAL A 90 -19.41 27.02 -4.13
CA VAL A 90 -20.60 27.79 -3.73
C VAL A 90 -20.42 29.28 -4.04
N VAL A 91 -19.22 29.83 -3.80
CA VAL A 91 -18.89 31.24 -4.06
C VAL A 91 -18.80 31.54 -5.58
N SER A 92 -18.33 30.59 -6.38
CA SER A 92 -18.20 30.77 -7.85
C SER A 92 -19.50 30.58 -8.64
N GLY A 93 -20.61 30.21 -7.99
CA GLY A 93 -21.90 29.98 -8.65
C GLY A 93 -21.93 28.76 -9.58
N SER A 94 -20.91 27.89 -9.53
CA SER A 94 -20.84 26.66 -10.31
C SER A 94 -21.76 25.60 -9.70
N GLY A 95 -23.02 25.58 -10.15
CA GLY A 95 -24.08 24.65 -9.69
C GLY A 95 -23.79 23.16 -9.87
N ASP A 96 -22.70 22.79 -10.55
CA ASP A 96 -22.36 21.39 -10.84
C ASP A 96 -21.85 20.61 -9.63
N LEU A 97 -21.20 21.23 -8.65
CA LEU A 97 -20.71 20.52 -7.45
C LEU A 97 -21.83 20.14 -6.46
N PHE A 98 -22.94 20.89 -6.47
CA PHE A 98 -24.12 20.55 -5.66
C PHE A 98 -24.85 19.29 -6.17
N LEU A 99 -24.72 18.99 -7.47
CA LEU A 99 -25.29 17.79 -8.08
C LEU A 99 -24.53 16.51 -7.65
N PHE A 100 -23.23 16.61 -7.34
CA PHE A 100 -22.44 15.47 -6.82
C PHE A 100 -22.95 14.97 -5.47
N ARG A 101 -23.41 15.85 -4.58
CA ARG A 101 -23.96 15.43 -3.26
C ARG A 101 -25.35 14.80 -3.38
N LYS A 102 -26.18 15.21 -4.34
CA LYS A 102 -27.52 14.63 -4.52
C LYS A 102 -27.51 13.26 -5.21
N ASN A 103 -26.46 12.94 -5.96
CA ASN A 103 -26.28 11.64 -6.64
C ASN A 103 -25.26 10.72 -5.93
N ALA A 104 -24.96 10.94 -4.65
CA ALA A 104 -24.00 10.16 -3.86
C ALA A 104 -24.44 8.71 -3.55
N SER A 105 -25.39 8.15 -4.30
CA SER A 105 -25.69 6.71 -4.35
C SER A 105 -24.97 5.99 -5.52
N ILE A 106 -24.18 6.70 -6.33
CA ILE A 106 -23.43 6.09 -7.44
C ILE A 106 -21.94 6.02 -7.07
N PRO A 107 -21.36 4.83 -6.89
CA PRO A 107 -19.91 4.70 -6.74
C PRO A 107 -19.25 5.07 -8.07
N ILE A 108 -18.70 6.28 -8.15
CA ILE A 108 -17.92 6.71 -9.31
C ILE A 108 -16.60 5.93 -9.26
N HIS A 109 -16.39 5.04 -10.23
CA HIS A 109 -15.13 4.31 -10.33
C HIS A 109 -14.00 5.30 -10.70
N LEU A 110 -12.79 5.07 -10.18
CA LEU A 110 -11.61 5.92 -10.38
C LEU A 110 -11.29 6.22 -11.86
N ALA A 111 -11.72 5.34 -12.76
CA ALA A 111 -11.60 5.51 -14.22
C ALA A 111 -12.49 6.65 -14.74
N ASP A 112 -13.73 6.72 -14.27
CA ASP A 112 -14.72 7.73 -14.69
C ASP A 112 -14.30 9.11 -14.20
N PHE A 113 -13.68 9.21 -13.02
CA PHE A 113 -13.13 10.46 -12.50
C PHE A 113 -11.97 10.99 -13.37
N LYS A 114 -11.08 10.11 -13.83
CA LYS A 114 -9.97 10.50 -14.73
C LYS A 114 -10.49 10.98 -16.09
N GLU A 115 -11.49 10.32 -16.64
CA GLU A 115 -12.07 10.69 -17.94
C GLU A 115 -12.83 12.02 -17.86
N MET A 116 -13.54 12.25 -16.75
CA MET A 116 -14.27 13.49 -16.49
C MET A 116 -13.33 14.68 -16.21
N ALA A 117 -12.24 14.47 -15.46
CA ALA A 117 -11.20 15.48 -15.26
C ALA A 117 -10.48 15.82 -16.58
N ALA A 118 -10.18 14.83 -17.41
CA ALA A 118 -9.55 15.07 -18.71
C ALA A 118 -10.42 15.93 -19.65
N ARG A 119 -11.75 15.79 -19.59
CA ARG A 119 -12.68 16.61 -20.38
C ARG A 119 -12.80 18.05 -19.90
N ASN A 120 -12.77 18.28 -18.59
CA ASN A 120 -13.01 19.62 -18.03
C ASN A 120 -11.73 20.46 -17.87
N PHE A 121 -10.55 19.83 -17.84
CA PHE A 121 -9.25 20.52 -17.79
C PHE A 121 -8.51 20.57 -19.14
N SER A 122 -9.14 20.10 -20.23
CA SER A 122 -8.66 20.34 -21.58
C SER A 122 -9.16 21.71 -22.07
N THR A 123 -8.62 22.77 -21.48
CA THR A 123 -8.66 24.11 -22.09
C THR A 123 -7.47 24.25 -23.02
N GLY A 124 -7.75 24.21 -24.32
CA GLY A 124 -7.01 25.00 -25.30
C GLY A 124 -7.40 26.47 -25.18
#